data_AF-A0A961JRK4-F1
#
_entry.id   AF-A0A961JRK4-F1
#
_cell.length_a   1.000
_cell.length_b   1.000
_cell.length_c   1.000
_cell.angle_alpha   90.00
_cell.angle_beta   90.00
_cell.angle_gamma   90.00
#
_symmetry.space_group_name_H-M   'P 1'
#
loop_
_entity.id
_entity.type
_entity.pdbx_description
1 polymer ?
#
loop_
_entity_poly.entity_id
_entity_poly.type
_entity_poly.pdbx_seq_one_letter_code
_entity_poly.pdbx_strand_id
1 'polypeptide(L)'
;SGNDLLLGNDGADILFGHGGADILKGGRGADWAYGGGGADIFVFHALTLRDDKVDGIGDFTAGEDRIEILAAAEEISFVQNGDDVEIFVQDRLEVLVLKADAGEVAAATDLIL
;
A
#
# COMPACT_ATOMS: atom_id res chain seq x y z
N SER A 1 -2.86 -19.23 -8.54
CA SER A 1 -1.99 -18.35 -9.31
C SER A 1 -2.71 -17.94 -10.58
N GLY A 2 -2.76 -16.65 -10.81
CA GLY A 2 -3.53 -15.94 -11.83
C GLY A 2 -3.37 -14.44 -11.58
N ASN A 3 -3.69 -13.61 -12.57
CA ASN A 3 -3.70 -12.17 -12.38
C ASN A 3 -5.11 -11.77 -11.95
N ASP A 4 -5.25 -11.26 -10.74
CA ASP A 4 -6.51 -11.04 -10.06
C ASP A 4 -6.72 -9.57 -9.69
N LEU A 5 -7.97 -9.17 -9.57
CA LEU A 5 -8.38 -7.91 -8.94
C LEU A 5 -9.01 -8.23 -7.60
N LEU A 6 -8.36 -7.83 -6.51
CA LEU A 6 -8.82 -8.06 -5.15
C LEU A 6 -9.35 -6.75 -4.57
N LEU A 7 -10.58 -6.80 -4.05
CA LEU A 7 -11.29 -5.66 -3.47
C LEU A 7 -11.72 -6.01 -2.03
N GLY A 8 -11.19 -5.32 -1.02
CA GLY A 8 -11.62 -5.48 0.38
C GLY A 8 -12.99 -4.85 0.64
N ASN A 9 -13.21 -3.66 0.06
CA ASN A 9 -14.42 -2.83 0.22
C ASN A 9 -14.45 -2.09 1.56
N ASP A 10 -15.57 -2.09 2.28
CA ASP A 10 -15.65 -1.46 3.60
C ASP A 10 -15.32 -2.53 4.66
N GLY A 11 -14.33 -2.30 5.51
CA GLY A 11 -13.91 -3.33 6.46
C GLY A 11 -12.54 -3.08 7.07
N ALA A 12 -12.05 -4.05 7.81
CA ALA A 12 -10.62 -4.19 8.02
C ALA A 12 -10.28 -5.53 7.39
N ASP A 13 -9.76 -5.48 6.18
CA ASP A 13 -9.61 -6.64 5.32
C ASP A 13 -8.16 -7.14 5.27
N ILE A 14 -8.00 -8.41 4.93
CA ILE A 14 -6.69 -9.00 4.63
C ILE A 14 -6.76 -9.60 3.22
N LEU A 15 -5.97 -9.05 2.31
CA LEU A 15 -5.93 -9.43 0.90
C LEU A 15 -4.68 -10.27 0.62
N PHE A 16 -4.85 -11.38 -0.10
CA PHE A 16 -3.78 -12.28 -0.51
C PHE A 16 -3.87 -12.53 -2.03
N GLY A 17 -2.96 -11.94 -2.82
CA GLY A 17 -2.89 -12.14 -4.28
C GLY A 17 -2.33 -13.51 -4.67
N HIS A 18 -1.41 -14.02 -3.84
CA HIS A 18 -0.68 -15.28 -4.00
C HIS A 18 0.33 -15.28 -5.13
N GLY A 19 -0.09 -15.28 -6.39
CA GLY A 19 0.91 -15.26 -7.44
C GLY A 19 0.33 -15.03 -8.82
N GLY A 20 1.02 -14.21 -9.59
CA GLY A 20 0.46 -13.50 -10.72
C GLY A 20 0.77 -12.02 -10.59
N ALA A 21 0.33 -11.21 -11.54
CA ALA A 21 0.37 -9.76 -11.40
C ALA A 21 -1.01 -9.29 -10.97
N ASP A 22 -1.17 -9.01 -9.68
CA ASP A 22 -2.43 -8.72 -9.02
C ASP A 22 -2.61 -7.22 -8.77
N ILE A 23 -3.87 -6.80 -8.66
CA ILE A 23 -4.24 -5.46 -8.19
C ILE A 23 -4.99 -5.64 -6.87
N LEU A 24 -4.37 -5.19 -5.77
CA LEU A 24 -4.92 -5.31 -4.42
C LEU A 24 -5.41 -3.94 -3.94
N LYS A 25 -6.71 -3.82 -3.74
CA LYS A 25 -7.36 -2.59 -3.27
C LYS A 25 -8.12 -2.85 -1.98
N GLY A 26 -7.58 -2.36 -0.87
CA GLY A 26 -8.20 -2.48 0.46
C GLY A 26 -9.61 -1.88 0.48
N GLY A 27 -9.72 -0.59 0.16
CA GLY A 27 -10.98 0.12 0.19
C GLY A 27 -11.04 1.07 1.38
N ARG A 28 -12.06 0.94 2.23
CA ARG A 28 -12.19 1.75 3.45
C ARG A 28 -11.90 0.89 4.68
N GLY A 29 -11.10 1.46 5.57
CA GLY A 29 -10.73 0.90 6.86
C GLY A 29 -9.33 0.30 6.78
N ALA A 30 -8.81 -0.19 7.91
CA ALA A 30 -7.40 -0.55 8.01
C ALA A 30 -7.16 -1.92 7.38
N ASP A 31 -6.58 -1.92 6.19
CA ASP A 31 -6.44 -3.10 5.35
C ASP A 31 -4.99 -3.58 5.30
N TRP A 32 -4.79 -4.90 5.23
CA TRP A 32 -3.48 -5.52 5.01
C TRP A 32 -3.45 -6.23 3.67
N ALA A 33 -2.42 -5.96 2.87
CA ALA A 33 -2.24 -6.58 1.57
C ALA A 33 -0.94 -7.39 1.50
N TYR A 34 -1.05 -8.58 0.90
CA TYR A 34 0.04 -9.49 0.60
C TYR A 34 -0.05 -9.88 -0.88
N GLY A 35 0.84 -9.36 -1.71
CA GLY A 35 0.84 -9.60 -3.16
C GLY A 35 1.20 -11.05 -3.50
N GLY A 36 2.21 -11.58 -2.82
CA GLY A 36 2.79 -12.88 -3.12
C GLY A 36 3.90 -12.75 -4.15
N GLY A 37 3.82 -13.47 -5.26
CA GLY A 37 4.86 -13.44 -6.29
C GLY A 37 4.36 -12.96 -7.64
N GLY A 38 5.13 -12.09 -8.30
CA GLY A 38 4.74 -11.39 -9.51
C GLY A 38 4.60 -9.89 -9.24
N ALA A 39 4.46 -9.11 -10.31
CA ALA A 39 4.45 -7.66 -10.23
C ALA A 39 3.08 -7.13 -9.80
N ASP A 40 2.93 -6.84 -8.51
CA ASP A 40 1.66 -6.47 -7.92
C ASP A 40 1.49 -4.94 -7.80
N ILE A 41 0.23 -4.50 -7.79
CA ILE A 41 -0.14 -3.10 -7.57
C ILE A 41 -1.00 -3.00 -6.30
N PHE A 42 -0.47 -2.34 -5.29
CA PHE A 42 -1.17 -2.05 -4.04
C PHE A 42 -1.82 -0.66 -4.12
N VAL A 43 -3.15 -0.59 -4.07
CA VAL A 43 -3.91 0.65 -4.25
C VAL A 43 -4.55 1.09 -2.94
N PHE A 44 -4.16 2.27 -2.43
CA PHE A 44 -4.69 2.84 -1.19
C PHE A 44 -5.40 4.17 -1.44
N HIS A 45 -6.51 4.37 -0.73
CA HIS A 45 -7.24 5.64 -0.72
C HIS A 45 -6.83 6.45 0.50
N ALA A 46 -5.93 7.41 0.31
CA ALA A 46 -5.46 8.26 1.39
C ALA A 46 -6.59 9.10 1.99
N LEU A 47 -6.44 9.53 3.24
CA LEU A 47 -7.37 10.43 3.93
C LEU A 47 -8.78 9.84 4.13
N THR A 48 -8.97 8.53 3.91
CA THR A 48 -10.25 7.84 4.13
C THR A 48 -10.35 7.14 5.48
N LEU A 49 -9.21 6.76 6.07
CA LEU A 49 -9.15 6.20 7.42
C LEU A 49 -9.59 7.21 8.48
N ARG A 50 -10.22 6.71 9.54
CA ARG A 50 -10.56 7.47 10.76
C ARG A 50 -9.66 7.02 11.89
N ASP A 51 -9.39 7.93 12.82
CA ASP A 51 -8.59 7.70 14.03
C ASP A 51 -7.14 7.28 13.70
N ASP A 52 -6.53 6.43 14.54
CA ASP A 52 -5.15 5.93 14.46
C ASP A 52 -4.98 4.69 13.57
N LYS A 53 -5.91 4.49 12.63
CA LYS A 53 -5.89 3.37 11.69
C LYS A 53 -4.92 3.63 10.54
N VAL A 54 -4.24 2.56 10.11
CA VAL A 54 -3.18 2.57 9.10
C VAL A 54 -3.34 1.31 8.24
N ASP A 55 -3.18 1.47 6.94
CA ASP A 55 -3.10 0.35 5.97
C ASP A 55 -1.72 -0.28 5.99
N GLY A 56 -1.62 -1.54 5.57
CA GLY A 56 -0.38 -2.31 5.63
C GLY A 56 -0.05 -3.08 4.36
N ILE A 57 1.22 -3.10 3.99
CA ILE A 57 1.77 -4.04 3.02
C ILE A 57 2.77 -4.95 3.72
N GLY A 58 2.58 -6.27 3.59
CA GLY A 58 3.36 -7.24 4.35
C GLY A 58 4.53 -7.89 3.60
N ASP A 59 4.57 -7.81 2.27
CA ASP A 59 5.53 -8.55 1.42
C ASP A 59 6.01 -7.76 0.20
N PHE A 60 6.06 -6.44 0.30
CA PHE A 60 6.51 -5.56 -0.79
C PHE A 60 7.89 -5.96 -1.32
N THR A 61 7.98 -6.17 -2.63
CA THR A 61 9.20 -6.53 -3.35
C THR A 61 9.65 -5.38 -4.24
N ALA A 62 10.71 -4.69 -3.82
CA ALA A 62 11.27 -3.56 -4.55
C ALA A 62 11.69 -3.94 -5.99
N GLY A 63 11.32 -3.10 -6.95
CA GLY A 63 11.59 -3.30 -8.37
C GLY A 63 10.67 -4.31 -9.07
N GLU A 64 9.77 -4.96 -8.34
CA GLU A 64 8.70 -5.81 -8.87
C GLU A 64 7.33 -5.18 -8.64
N ASP A 65 7.07 -4.76 -7.39
CA ASP A 65 5.79 -4.20 -6.97
C ASP A 65 5.69 -2.69 -7.13
N ARG A 66 4.46 -2.20 -7.20
CA ARG A 66 4.13 -0.76 -7.20
C ARG A 66 3.07 -0.43 -6.15
N ILE A 67 3.15 0.79 -5.64
CA ILE A 67 2.17 1.35 -4.71
C ILE A 67 1.50 2.53 -5.40
N GLU A 68 0.17 2.54 -5.42
CA GLU A 68 -0.62 3.63 -5.96
C GLU A 68 -1.40 4.29 -4.83
N ILE A 69 -1.07 5.56 -4.57
CA ILE A 69 -1.77 6.37 -3.58
C ILE A 69 -2.77 7.26 -4.31
N LEU A 70 -4.05 7.02 -4.03
CA LEU A 70 -5.15 7.83 -4.53
C LEU A 70 -5.40 8.97 -3.53
N ALA A 71 -4.82 10.14 -3.81
CA ALA A 71 -4.89 11.33 -2.97
C ALA A 71 -5.14 12.60 -3.82
N ALA A 72 -5.96 13.52 -3.31
CA ALA A 72 -6.26 14.76 -4.01
C ALA A 72 -5.15 15.80 -3.80
N ALA A 73 -4.11 15.79 -4.65
CA ALA A 73 -3.03 16.77 -4.67
C ALA A 73 -2.37 17.02 -3.30
N GLU A 74 -1.94 15.95 -2.65
CA GLU A 74 -1.35 15.99 -1.31
C GLU A 74 0.17 15.80 -1.33
N GLU A 75 0.84 16.35 -0.31
CA GLU A 75 2.25 16.05 -0.04
C GLU A 75 2.34 14.60 0.47
N ILE A 76 3.14 13.78 -0.21
CA ILE A 76 3.48 12.43 0.23
C ILE A 76 4.91 12.44 0.74
N SER A 77 5.13 11.89 1.93
CA SER A 77 6.47 11.68 2.47
C SER A 77 6.66 10.25 2.92
N PHE A 78 7.91 9.79 2.84
CA PHE A 78 8.31 8.43 3.16
C PHE A 78 9.33 8.50 4.29
N VAL A 79 9.04 7.84 5.40
CA VAL A 79 9.89 7.86 6.60
C VAL A 79 10.34 6.43 6.89
N GLN A 80 11.66 6.21 6.92
CA GLN A 80 12.22 4.95 7.39
C GLN A 80 12.08 4.88 8.92
N ASN A 81 11.44 3.83 9.43
CA ASN A 81 11.32 3.53 10.85
C ASN A 81 11.81 2.11 11.14
N GLY A 82 13.08 1.98 11.52
CA GLY A 82 13.71 0.67 11.63
C GLY A 82 13.77 -0.02 10.27
N ASP A 83 13.24 -1.24 10.20
CA ASP A 83 13.18 -2.03 8.96
C ASP A 83 11.92 -1.73 8.14
N ASP A 84 11.01 -0.89 8.62
CA ASP A 84 9.74 -0.59 7.97
C ASP A 84 9.72 0.83 7.39
N VAL A 85 8.80 1.09 6.45
CA VAL A 85 8.56 2.40 5.86
C VAL A 85 7.17 2.88 6.22
N GLU A 86 7.09 4.09 6.73
CA GLU A 86 5.85 4.80 6.99
C GLU A 86 5.59 5.79 5.84
N ILE A 87 4.47 5.63 5.14
CA ILE A 87 4.02 6.54 4.09
C ILE A 87 3.00 7.49 4.70
N PHE A 88 3.38 8.77 4.70
CA PHE A 88 2.53 9.86 5.17
C PHE A 88 1.91 10.58 3.98
N VAL A 89 0.64 10.95 4.14
CA VAL A 89 -0.05 11.90 3.28
C VAL A 89 -0.41 13.10 4.14
N GLN A 90 0.09 14.27 3.76
CA GLN A 90 0.24 15.41 4.67
C GLN A 90 1.05 14.98 5.91
N ASP A 91 0.50 15.19 7.11
CA ASP A 91 1.10 14.81 8.38
C ASP A 91 0.47 13.53 8.98
N ARG A 92 -0.29 12.77 8.19
CA ARG A 92 -0.98 11.56 8.65
C ARG A 92 -0.35 10.31 8.05
N LEU A 93 -0.01 9.36 8.92
CA LEU A 93 0.42 8.02 8.52
C LEU A 93 -0.76 7.31 7.85
N GLU A 94 -0.61 6.94 6.58
CA GLU A 94 -1.63 6.21 5.83
C GLU A 94 -1.26 4.74 5.66
N VAL A 95 0.00 4.46 5.30
CA VAL A 95 0.44 3.11 4.94
C VAL A 95 1.74 2.76 5.67
N LEU A 96 1.77 1.57 6.26
CA LEU A 96 2.96 0.93 6.79
C LEU A 96 3.42 -0.17 5.82
N VAL A 97 4.62 -0.05 5.29
CA VAL A 97 5.25 -1.07 4.45
C VAL A 97 6.29 -1.80 5.27
N LEU A 98 6.05 -3.09 5.54
CA LEU A 98 6.95 -3.88 6.38
C LEU A 98 8.21 -4.26 5.63
N LYS A 99 9.35 -4.26 6.33
CA LYS A 99 10.64 -4.78 5.84
C LYS A 99 11.07 -4.20 4.49
N ALA A 100 10.95 -2.89 4.35
CA ALA A 100 11.22 -2.16 3.11
C ALA A 100 12.19 -0.99 3.33
N ASP A 101 12.80 -0.53 2.25
CA ASP A 101 13.62 0.67 2.21
C ASP A 101 12.81 1.86 1.68
N ALA A 102 12.89 3.01 2.35
CA ALA A 102 12.11 4.19 2.02
C ALA A 102 12.47 4.75 0.63
N GLY A 103 13.71 4.61 0.18
CA GLY A 103 14.13 5.04 -1.16
C GLY A 103 13.53 4.15 -2.26
N GLU A 104 13.45 2.85 -2.01
CA GLU A 104 12.82 1.88 -2.92
C GLU A 104 11.30 2.07 -2.98
N VAL A 105 10.65 2.23 -1.83
CA VAL A 105 9.21 2.50 -1.73
C VAL A 105 8.86 3.81 -2.42
N ALA A 106 9.63 4.88 -2.18
CA ALA A 106 9.41 6.17 -2.82
C ALA A 106 9.56 6.10 -4.35
N ALA A 107 10.50 5.30 -4.85
CA ALA A 107 10.70 5.11 -6.29
C ALA A 107 9.60 4.27 -6.96
N ALA A 108 8.92 3.42 -6.20
CA ALA A 108 7.86 2.54 -6.67
C ALA A 108 6.44 3.08 -6.42
N THR A 109 6.34 4.25 -5.77
CA THR A 109 5.05 4.86 -5.44
C THR A 109 4.66 5.90 -6.50
N ASP A 110 3.47 5.73 -7.05
CA ASP A 110 2.86 6.67 -7.99
C ASP A 110 1.67 7.39 -7.34
N LEU A 111 1.62 8.71 -7.53
CA LEU A 111 0.46 9.53 -7.16
C LEU A 111 -0.51 9.58 -8.33
N ILE A 112 -1.77 9.24 -8.05
CA ILE A 112 -2.85 9.37 -9.04
C ILE A 112 -3.80 10.48 -8.59
N LEU A 113 -3.89 11.53 -9.41
CA LEU A 113 -4.72 12.73 -9.23
C LEU A 113 -6.13 12.57 -9.80
#